data_AF-A0A935YKA0-F1
#
_entry.id   AF-A0A935YKA0-F1
#
_cell.length_a   1.000
_cell.length_b   1.000
_cell.length_c   1.000
_cell.angle_alpha   90.00
_cell.angle_beta   90.00
_cell.angle_gamma   90.00
#
_symmetry.space_group_name_H-M   'P 1'
#
loop_
_entity.id
_entity.type
_entity.pdbx_description
1 polymer ?
#
loop_
_entity_poly.entity_id
_entity_poly.type
_entity_poly.pdbx_seq_one_letter_code
_entity_poly.pdbx_strand_id
1 'polypeptide(L)'
;MIFRFKVREDGCWEWLGRIDKAGYGRSGDTGNRLAHRSVWEAMLQPIAEGMTLDHLCRNRACVNPAHMEEVTHAENTRRAWAARRDENLCPKGHLKVGDNLTSTGRCRACCRQYQREYMRGWYERKKLAQAAGESA
;
A
#
# COMPACT_ATOMS: atom_id res chain seq x y z
N MET A 1 17.80 -4.36 12.69
CA MET A 1 16.38 -4.17 12.33
C MET A 1 16.03 -5.23 11.29
N ILE A 2 15.03 -6.07 11.52
CA ILE A 2 14.61 -7.10 10.56
C ILE A 2 13.36 -6.61 9.83
N PHE A 3 13.44 -6.46 8.51
CA PHE A 3 12.30 -6.11 7.67
C PHE A 3 11.61 -7.38 7.18
N ARG A 4 10.28 -7.42 7.27
CA ARG A 4 9.47 -8.55 6.80
C ARG A 4 8.60 -8.09 5.63
N PHE A 5 8.87 -8.63 4.45
CA PHE A 5 8.09 -8.38 3.25
C PHE A 5 7.96 -9.65 2.41
N LYS A 6 6.99 -9.69 1.50
CA LYS A 6 6.88 -10.72 0.44
C LYS A 6 7.18 -10.08 -0.92
N VAL A 7 7.84 -10.80 -1.80
CA VAL A 7 8.10 -10.33 -3.18
C VAL A 7 6.93 -10.70 -4.07
N ARG A 8 6.41 -9.74 -4.82
CA ARG A 8 5.39 -9.94 -5.87
C ARG A 8 6.04 -10.16 -7.23
N GLU A 9 5.29 -10.71 -8.17
CA GLU A 9 5.73 -10.91 -9.57
C GLU A 9 6.12 -9.60 -10.27
N ASP A 10 5.51 -8.48 -9.87
CA ASP A 10 5.83 -7.13 -10.36
C ASP A 10 7.05 -6.50 -9.67
N GLY A 11 7.82 -7.27 -8.89
CA GLY A 11 9.02 -6.81 -8.18
C GLY A 11 8.76 -6.03 -6.88
N CYS A 12 7.49 -5.75 -6.54
CA CYS A 12 7.18 -5.05 -5.29
C CYS A 12 7.53 -5.90 -4.07
N TRP A 13 8.13 -5.26 -3.06
CA TRP A 13 8.31 -5.86 -1.73
C TRP A 13 7.16 -5.42 -0.85
N GLU A 14 6.13 -6.25 -0.76
CA GLU A 14 4.93 -5.99 0.04
C GLU A 14 5.22 -6.13 1.53
N TRP A 15 5.07 -5.02 2.27
CA TRP A 15 5.22 -5.00 3.72
C TRP A 15 4.27 -6.00 4.41
N LEU A 16 4.81 -6.83 5.30
CA LEU A 16 4.02 -7.80 6.07
C LEU A 16 3.59 -7.28 7.45
N GLY A 17 4.07 -6.11 7.85
CA GLY A 17 3.67 -5.46 9.09
C GLY A 17 2.34 -4.70 8.97
N ARG A 18 2.07 -3.84 9.95
CA ARG A 18 0.85 -3.03 9.97
C ARG A 18 0.79 -2.09 8.75
N ILE A 19 -0.37 -2.08 8.10
CA ILE A 19 -0.75 -1.11 7.05
C ILE A 19 -1.75 -0.12 7.63
N ASP A 20 -1.58 1.17 7.38
CA ASP A 20 -2.53 2.21 7.82
C ASP A 20 -3.74 2.37 6.87
N LYS A 21 -4.68 3.24 7.25
CA LYS A 21 -5.90 3.51 6.45
C LYS A 21 -5.58 4.15 5.09
N ALA A 22 -4.42 4.80 4.96
CA ALA A 22 -3.96 5.38 3.70
C ALA A 22 -3.23 4.36 2.81
N GLY A 23 -3.00 3.13 3.28
CA GLY A 23 -2.35 2.05 2.56
C GLY A 23 -0.84 2.00 2.75
N TYR A 24 -0.26 2.80 3.65
CA TYR A 24 1.18 2.79 3.89
C TYR A 24 1.57 1.79 4.98
N GLY A 25 2.68 1.09 4.73
CA GLY A 25 3.32 0.28 5.75
C GLY A 25 3.87 1.13 6.90
N ARG A 26 3.71 0.64 8.12
CA ARG A 26 4.20 1.25 9.35
C ARG A 26 5.24 0.35 10.02
N SER A 27 6.32 0.95 10.51
CA SER A 27 7.47 0.30 11.15
C SER A 27 7.79 0.92 12.51
N GLY A 28 8.64 0.22 13.28
CA GLY A 28 9.08 0.60 14.63
C GLY A 28 8.09 0.18 15.72
N ASP A 29 8.54 0.21 16.98
CA ASP A 29 7.80 -0.30 18.13
C ASP A 29 6.49 0.47 18.37
N THR A 30 6.49 1.77 18.06
CA THR A 30 5.31 2.64 18.13
C THR A 30 4.47 2.62 16.85
N GLY A 31 4.96 2.01 15.76
CA GLY A 31 4.30 2.06 14.45
C GLY A 31 4.19 3.47 13.88
N ASN A 32 5.02 4.42 14.33
CA ASN A 32 4.95 5.82 13.94
C ASN A 32 5.80 6.17 12.71
N ARG A 33 6.69 5.28 12.27
CA ARG A 33 7.52 5.49 11.08
C ARG A 33 6.89 4.83 9.85
N LEU A 34 7.09 5.45 8.69
CA LEU A 34 6.74 4.85 7.41
C LEU A 34 7.75 3.75 7.09
N ALA A 35 7.25 2.53 6.84
CA ALA A 35 8.09 1.37 6.62
C ALA A 35 9.03 1.56 5.42
N HIS A 36 8.54 2.13 4.33
CA HIS A 36 9.35 2.38 3.14
C HIS A 36 10.51 3.35 3.40
N ARG A 37 10.31 4.40 4.23
CA ARG A 37 11.40 5.32 4.63
C ARG A 37 12.43 4.59 5.49
N SER A 38 11.97 3.76 6.44
CA SER A 38 12.88 2.95 7.26
C SER A 38 13.73 1.98 6.44
N VAL A 39 13.15 1.33 5.42
CA VAL A 39 13.89 0.42 4.54
C VAL A 39 14.87 1.19 3.66
N TRP A 40 14.45 2.33 3.08
CA TRP A 40 15.34 3.21 2.31
C TRP A 40 16.55 3.65 3.13
N GLU A 41 16.33 4.25 4.29
CA GLU A 41 17.41 4.77 5.16
C GLU A 41 18.36 3.66 5.65
N ALA A 42 17.86 2.43 5.79
CA ALA A 42 18.66 1.29 6.23
C ALA A 42 19.47 0.63 5.10
N MET A 43 19.04 0.76 3.85
CA MET A 43 19.68 0.10 2.69
C MET A 43 20.48 1.05 1.81
N LEU A 44 20.12 2.33 1.81
CA LEU A 44 20.71 3.36 0.98
C LEU A 44 21.27 4.47 1.87
N GLN A 45 20.72 5.67 1.77
CA GLN A 45 21.18 6.86 2.47
C GLN A 45 20.02 7.52 3.22
N PRO A 46 20.33 8.38 4.21
CA PRO A 46 19.33 9.25 4.81
C PRO A 46 18.58 10.04 3.72
N ILE A 47 17.26 10.16 3.89
CA ILE A 47 16.46 11.02 3.00
C ILE A 47 16.86 12.47 3.28
N ALA A 48 17.25 13.19 2.25
CA ALA A 48 17.70 14.57 2.35
C ALA A 48 16.59 15.46 2.93
N GLU A 49 17.02 16.54 3.59
CA GLU A 49 16.10 17.48 4.20
C GLU A 49 15.16 18.11 3.15
N GLY A 50 13.86 18.15 3.46
CA GLY A 50 12.84 18.63 2.53
C GLY A 50 12.48 17.68 1.39
N MET A 51 13.11 16.51 1.30
CA MET A 51 12.79 15.48 0.30
C MET A 51 11.80 14.43 0.83
N THR A 52 11.15 13.76 -0.12
CA THR A 52 10.19 12.69 0.11
C THR A 52 10.43 11.54 -0.87
N LEU A 53 9.89 10.37 -0.57
CA LEU A 53 9.99 9.21 -1.46
C LEU A 53 8.69 9.07 -2.26
N ASP A 54 8.80 9.08 -3.59
CA ASP A 54 7.69 8.81 -4.51
C ASP A 54 7.71 7.33 -4.94
N HIS A 55 6.57 6.65 -4.79
CA HIS A 55 6.40 5.27 -5.26
C HIS A 55 6.16 5.26 -6.77
N LEU A 56 7.19 4.92 -7.54
CA LEU A 56 7.10 4.75 -9.00
C LEU A 56 6.12 3.62 -9.36
N CYS A 57 6.08 2.57 -8.54
CA CYS A 57 5.15 1.44 -8.68
C CYS A 57 3.70 1.74 -8.26
N ARG A 58 3.41 2.94 -7.73
CA ARG A 58 2.09 3.35 -7.21
C ARG A 58 1.49 2.41 -6.15
N ASN A 59 2.31 1.57 -5.54
CA ASN A 59 1.93 0.67 -4.45
C ASN A 59 2.46 1.19 -3.12
N ARG A 60 1.57 1.77 -2.30
CA ARG A 60 1.91 2.39 -1.00
C ARG A 60 2.45 1.40 0.05
N ALA A 61 2.16 0.11 -0.11
CA ALA A 61 2.65 -0.96 0.76
C ALA A 61 4.03 -1.49 0.32
N CYS A 62 4.54 -1.08 -0.85
CA CYS A 62 5.86 -1.46 -1.33
C CYS A 62 6.95 -0.80 -0.50
N VAL A 63 7.93 -1.59 -0.07
CA VAL A 63 9.14 -1.12 0.63
C VAL A 63 10.43 -1.32 -0.18
N ASN A 64 10.33 -1.72 -1.46
CA ASN A 64 11.49 -1.92 -2.33
C ASN A 64 12.12 -0.56 -2.70
N PRO A 65 13.37 -0.26 -2.28
CA PRO A 65 14.01 1.01 -2.62
C PRO A 65 14.14 1.25 -4.13
N ALA A 66 14.31 0.19 -4.94
CA ALA A 66 14.39 0.31 -6.40
C ALA A 66 13.07 0.76 -7.05
N HIS A 67 11.96 0.74 -6.32
CA HIS A 67 10.65 1.23 -6.77
C HIS A 67 10.33 2.63 -6.24
N MET A 68 11.33 3.33 -5.68
CA MET A 68 11.18 4.66 -5.12
C MET A 68 12.18 5.64 -5.74
N GLU A 69 11.76 6.88 -5.81
CA GLU A 69 12.61 7.99 -6.19
C GLU A 69 12.54 9.06 -5.10
N GLU A 70 13.70 9.58 -4.71
CA GLU A 70 13.77 10.72 -3.81
C GLU A 70 13.51 12.00 -4.59
N VAL A 71 12.43 12.70 -4.23
CA VAL A 71 11.95 13.89 -4.93
C VAL A 71 11.54 14.97 -3.96
N THR A 72 11.37 16.19 -4.47
CA THR A 72 10.78 17.27 -3.67
C THR A 72 9.30 17.00 -3.38
N HIS A 73 8.78 17.58 -2.30
CA HIS A 73 7.35 17.54 -2.01
C HIS A 73 6.47 18.11 -3.14
N ALA A 74 6.96 19.15 -3.83
CA ALA A 74 6.27 19.76 -4.96
C ALA A 74 6.16 18.77 -6.14
N GLU A 75 7.24 18.06 -6.44
CA GLU A 75 7.25 17.06 -7.52
C GLU A 75 6.37 15.86 -7.20
N ASN A 76 6.45 15.30 -5.99
CA ASN A 76 5.57 14.21 -5.55
C ASN A 76 4.09 14.62 -5.67
N THR A 77 3.75 15.84 -5.25
CA THR A 77 2.40 16.39 -5.35
C THR A 77 1.97 16.53 -6.82
N ARG A 78 2.82 17.09 -7.68
CA ARG A 78 2.58 17.25 -9.12
C ARG A 78 2.29 15.90 -9.78
N ARG A 79 3.11 14.88 -9.51
CA ARG A 79 2.93 13.52 -10.03
C ARG A 79 1.64 12.87 -9.52
N ALA A 80 1.32 13.05 -8.24
CA ALA A 80 0.06 12.56 -7.67
C ALA A 80 -1.17 13.20 -8.33
N TRP A 81 -1.13 14.50 -8.65
CA TRP A 81 -2.21 15.18 -9.38
C TRP A 81 -2.32 14.74 -10.83
N ALA A 82 -1.19 14.51 -11.51
CA ALA A 82 -1.20 13.95 -12.87
C ALA A 82 -1.84 12.56 -12.88
N ALA A 83 -1.45 11.69 -11.94
CA ALA A 83 -2.00 10.34 -11.81
C ALA A 83 -3.51 10.31 -11.53
N ARG A 84 -4.06 11.33 -10.88
CA ARG A 84 -5.52 11.45 -10.64
C ARG A 84 -6.33 11.78 -11.90
N ARG A 85 -5.69 12.38 -12.91
CA ARG A 85 -6.35 12.76 -14.18
C ARG A 85 -6.11 11.74 -15.29
N ASP A 86 -5.21 10.79 -15.06
CA ASP A 86 -4.94 9.71 -16.01
C ASP A 86 -6.13 8.73 -16.05
N GLU A 87 -6.77 8.63 -17.20
CA GLU A 87 -7.89 7.71 -17.45
C GLU A 87 -7.49 6.23 -17.34
N ASN A 88 -6.20 5.94 -17.52
CA ASN A 88 -5.61 4.62 -17.35
C ASN A 88 -5.31 4.30 -15.89
N LEU A 89 -5.61 5.19 -14.94
CA LEU A 89 -5.44 4.94 -13.52
C LEU A 89 -6.79 5.00 -12.79
N CYS A 90 -6.99 4.08 -11.85
CA CYS A 90 -8.12 4.18 -10.93
C CYS A 90 -7.85 5.25 -9.85
N PRO A 91 -8.86 5.70 -9.07
CA PRO A 91 -8.66 6.70 -8.02
C PRO A 91 -7.67 6.34 -6.90
N LYS A 92 -7.24 5.07 -6.85
CA LYS A 92 -6.22 4.55 -5.92
C LYS A 92 -4.82 4.48 -6.56
N GLY A 93 -4.67 4.85 -7.83
CA GLY A 93 -3.42 4.87 -8.58
C GLY A 93 -3.04 3.54 -9.24
N HIS A 94 -3.93 2.55 -9.29
CA HIS A 94 -3.67 1.30 -10.00
C HIS A 94 -3.95 1.43 -11.50
N LEU A 95 -3.11 0.82 -12.34
CA LEU A 95 -3.33 0.69 -13.78
C LEU A 95 -4.69 0.06 -14.08
N LYS A 96 -5.52 0.73 -14.88
CA LYS A 96 -6.89 0.37 -15.21
C LYS A 96 -6.97 -0.13 -16.67
N VAL A 97 -5.99 -0.96 -17.05
CA VAL A 97 -5.82 -1.51 -18.40
C VAL A 97 -5.62 -3.03 -18.33
N GLY A 98 -5.91 -3.73 -19.43
CA GLY A 98 -5.71 -5.18 -19.57
C GLY A 98 -6.36 -5.99 -18.44
N ASP A 99 -5.60 -6.90 -17.85
CA ASP A 99 -6.08 -7.84 -16.82
C ASP A 99 -6.50 -7.17 -15.50
N ASN A 100 -6.07 -5.93 -15.25
CA ASN A 100 -6.46 -5.17 -14.07
C ASN A 100 -7.80 -4.42 -14.24
N LEU A 101 -8.47 -4.60 -15.38
CA LEU A 101 -9.83 -4.14 -15.64
C LEU A 101 -10.82 -5.32 -15.48
N THR A 102 -11.92 -5.12 -14.75
CA THR A 102 -13.04 -6.07 -14.71
C THR A 102 -13.95 -5.87 -15.91
N SER A 103 -14.82 -6.85 -16.21
CA SER A 103 -15.86 -6.72 -17.26
C SER A 103 -16.79 -5.53 -17.07
N THR A 104 -16.96 -5.06 -15.82
CA THR A 104 -17.75 -3.87 -15.48
C THR A 104 -16.93 -2.57 -15.48
N GLY A 105 -15.71 -2.58 -16.02
CA GLY A 105 -14.82 -1.42 -16.06
C GLY A 105 -14.25 -0.97 -14.70
N ARG A 106 -14.24 -1.84 -13.69
CA ARG A 106 -13.66 -1.54 -12.36
C ARG A 106 -12.22 -2.01 -12.27
N CYS A 107 -11.44 -1.42 -11.37
CA CYS A 107 -10.08 -1.87 -11.10
C CYS A 107 -10.08 -3.19 -10.30
N ARG A 108 -9.51 -4.26 -10.87
CA ARG A 108 -9.48 -5.60 -10.27
C ARG A 108 -8.66 -5.63 -8.98
N ALA A 109 -7.55 -4.88 -8.91
CA ALA A 109 -6.77 -4.72 -7.68
C ALA A 109 -7.62 -4.12 -6.54
N CYS A 110 -8.39 -3.06 -6.83
CA CYS A 110 -9.32 -2.47 -5.86
C CYS A 110 -10.43 -3.45 -5.47
N CYS A 111 -11.02 -4.19 -6.41
CA CYS A 111 -12.06 -5.18 -6.13
C CYS A 111 -11.54 -6.31 -5.23
N ARG A 112 -10.33 -6.83 -5.50
CA ARG A 112 -9.69 -7.88 -4.68
C ARG A 112 -9.39 -7.39 -3.26
N GLN A 113 -9.00 -6.13 -3.10
CA GLN A 113 -8.82 -5.53 -1.78
C GLN A 113 -10.14 -5.45 -1.02
N TYR A 114 -11.17 -4.86 -1.64
CA TYR A 114 -12.51 -4.73 -1.05
C TYR A 114 -13.09 -6.07 -0.62
N GLN A 115 -13.00 -7.09 -1.48
CA GLN A 115 -13.48 -8.45 -1.16
C GLN A 115 -12.77 -9.04 0.06
N ARG A 116 -11.45 -8.88 0.17
CA ARG A 116 -10.68 -9.38 1.33
C ARG A 116 -11.10 -8.70 2.62
N GLU A 117 -11.28 -7.39 2.61
CA GLU A 117 -11.74 -6.62 3.77
C GLU A 117 -13.17 -6.98 4.17
N TYR A 118 -14.08 -7.11 3.19
CA TYR A 118 -15.46 -7.56 3.41
C TYR A 118 -15.51 -8.93 4.06
N MET A 119 -14.79 -9.92 3.50
CA MET A 119 -14.77 -11.29 4.02
C MET A 119 -14.19 -11.34 5.43
N ARG A 120 -13.09 -10.61 5.70
CA ARG A 120 -12.51 -10.50 7.04
C ARG A 120 -13.54 -10.00 8.06
N GLY A 121 -14.23 -8.89 7.74
CA GLY A 121 -15.25 -8.35 8.63
C GLY A 121 -16.44 -9.30 8.83
N TRP A 122 -16.83 -10.04 7.79
CA TRP A 122 -17.86 -11.07 7.91
C TRP A 122 -17.45 -12.20 8.87
N TYR A 123 -16.22 -12.72 8.75
CA TYR A 123 -15.69 -13.74 9.67
C TYR A 123 -15.56 -13.23 11.11
N GLU A 124 -15.09 -11.98 11.30
CA GLU A 124 -14.99 -11.36 12.63
C GLU A 124 -16.38 -11.26 13.30
N ARG A 125 -17.40 -10.78 12.56
CA ARG A 125 -18.79 -10.74 13.06
C ARG A 125 -19.35 -12.12 13.40
N LYS A 126 -19.12 -13.11 12.52
CA LYS A 126 -19.57 -14.49 12.75
C LYS A 126 -18.92 -15.08 14.01
N LYS A 127 -17.63 -14.85 14.20
CA LYS A 127 -16.88 -15.31 15.39
C LYS A 127 -17.42 -14.68 16.68
N LEU A 128 -17.70 -13.37 16.66
CA LEU A 128 -18.29 -12.67 17.81
C LEU A 128 -19.70 -13.18 18.14
N ALA A 129 -20.54 -13.40 17.12
CA ALA A 129 -21.88 -13.93 17.30
C ALA A 129 -21.86 -15.36 17.88
N GLN A 130 -20.92 -16.19 17.45
CA GLN A 130 -20.74 -17.55 17.95
C GLN A 130 -20.25 -17.55 19.40
N ALA A 131 -19.26 -16.71 19.74
CA ALA A 131 -18.79 -16.55 21.12
C ALA A 131 -19.87 -16.00 22.08
N ALA A 132 -20.76 -15.14 21.59
CA ALA A 132 -21.89 -14.62 22.38
C ALA A 132 -22.97 -15.68 22.64
N GLY A 133 -23.13 -16.66 21.75
CA GLY A 133 -24.06 -17.78 21.93
C GLY A 133 -23.54 -18.91 22.82
N GLU A 134 -22.22 -19.03 22.98
CA GLU A 134 -21.57 -20.01 23.86
C GLU A 134 -21.46 -19.55 25.33
N SER A 135 -21.91 -18.31 25.63
CA SER A 135 -21.87 -17.70 26.96
C SER A 135 -23.22 -17.74 27.72
N ALA A 136 -24.17 -18.55 27.26
CA ALA A 136 -25.52 -18.69 27.83
C ALA A 136 -25.75 -20.11 28.41
#